data_AF-A0A8D2ZZ70-F1
#
_entry.id   AF-A0A8D2ZZ70-F1
#
_cell.length_a   1.000
_cell.length_b   1.000
_cell.length_c   1.000
_cell.angle_alpha   90.00
_cell.angle_beta   90.00
_cell.angle_gamma   90.00
#
_symmetry.space_group_name_H-M   'P 1'
#
loop_
_entity.id
_entity.type
_entity.pdbx_description
1 polymer ?
#
loop_
_entity_poly.entity_id
_entity_poly.type
_entity_poly.pdbx_seq_one_letter_code
_entity_poly.pdbx_strand_id
1 'polypeptide(L)'
;MLKLHPKFPLVAFPVLFQGYKTMTPFPDSETRMSSCPEQEPPTEPREAACEEYGGGTCTKQFDPVCGSDGKTYSTECVLCQQNSKKKHVRVAFKGLCPS
;
A
#
# COMPACT_ATOMS: atom_id res chain seq x y z
N MET A 1 -29.65 -44.03 -48.52
CA MET A 1 -28.57 -44.19 -49.52
C MET A 1 -28.38 -42.80 -50.14
N LEU A 2 -27.31 -42.01 -50.01
CA LEU A 2 -25.90 -42.18 -49.65
C LEU A 2 -25.44 -40.91 -48.88
N LYS A 3 -24.49 -41.09 -47.96
CA LYS A 3 -23.67 -40.03 -47.34
C LYS A 3 -22.55 -39.62 -48.31
N LEU A 4 -22.23 -38.31 -48.44
CA LEU A 4 -20.83 -37.81 -48.45
C LEU A 4 -20.76 -36.26 -48.47
N HIS A 5 -20.38 -35.62 -47.36
CA HIS A 5 -19.56 -34.40 -47.37
C HIS A 5 -18.11 -34.82 -47.72
N PRO A 6 -17.18 -33.99 -48.25
CA PRO A 6 -16.89 -32.57 -47.93
C PRO A 6 -16.53 -31.74 -49.21
N LYS A 7 -16.06 -30.49 -49.29
CA LYS A 7 -15.19 -29.64 -48.45
C LYS A 7 -15.28 -28.18 -48.95
N PHE A 8 -15.38 -27.24 -48.01
CA PHE A 8 -15.27 -25.76 -48.06
C PHE A 8 -14.10 -25.20 -48.92
N PRO A 9 -14.02 -23.89 -49.28
CA PRO A 9 -14.44 -22.76 -48.43
C PRO A 9 -15.11 -21.52 -49.05
N LEU A 10 -15.82 -20.84 -48.14
CA LEU A 10 -16.48 -19.55 -48.23
C LEU A 10 -15.48 -18.41 -48.46
N VAL A 11 -15.73 -17.59 -49.47
CA VAL A 11 -15.14 -16.24 -49.59
C VAL A 11 -16.23 -15.20 -49.32
N ALA A 12 -16.26 -14.67 -48.10
CA ALA A 12 -17.01 -13.47 -47.76
C ALA A 12 -16.03 -12.49 -47.13
N PHE A 13 -15.78 -11.40 -47.85
CA PHE A 13 -14.90 -10.31 -47.45
C PHE A 13 -15.44 -9.64 -46.18
N PRO A 14 -14.66 -9.53 -45.09
CA PRO A 14 -15.08 -8.78 -43.92
C PRO A 14 -15.09 -7.29 -44.26
N VAL A 15 -16.28 -6.68 -44.18
CA VAL A 15 -16.47 -5.23 -44.17
C VAL A 15 -15.70 -4.67 -42.98
N LEU A 16 -14.69 -3.85 -43.27
CA LEU A 16 -13.92 -3.10 -42.29
C LEU A 16 -14.82 -2.04 -41.62
N PHE A 17 -15.55 -2.44 -40.58
CA PHE A 17 -15.93 -1.52 -39.53
C PHE A 17 -14.66 -1.20 -38.74
N GLN A 18 -13.96 -0.13 -39.11
CA GLN A 18 -12.91 0.43 -38.28
C GLN A 18 -13.56 0.89 -36.97
N GLY A 19 -13.43 0.05 -35.94
CA GLY A 19 -13.97 0.28 -34.62
C GLY A 19 -13.54 1.64 -34.06
N TYR A 20 -14.48 2.27 -33.37
CA TYR A 20 -14.17 3.26 -32.35
C TYR A 20 -13.10 2.65 -31.45
N LYS A 21 -11.97 3.34 -31.35
CA LYS A 21 -10.86 2.93 -30.50
C LYS A 21 -11.34 3.00 -29.05
N THR A 22 -11.92 1.91 -28.53
CA THR A 22 -11.83 1.63 -27.10
C THR A 22 -10.36 1.53 -26.80
N MET A 23 -9.83 2.58 -26.18
CA MET A 23 -8.57 2.56 -25.47
C MET A 23 -8.54 1.25 -24.67
N THR A 24 -7.59 0.40 -25.03
CA THR A 24 -7.53 -1.01 -24.65
C THR A 24 -7.52 -1.20 -23.13
N PRO A 25 -7.98 -2.37 -22.64
CA PRO A 25 -7.73 -2.80 -21.28
C PRO A 25 -6.24 -2.69 -20.95
N PHE A 26 -5.95 -2.16 -19.77
CA PHE A 26 -4.62 -2.19 -19.17
C PHE A 26 -4.10 -3.63 -19.24
N PRO A 27 -2.84 -3.86 -19.61
CA PRO A 27 -2.30 -5.22 -19.66
C PRO A 27 -2.51 -5.88 -18.31
N ASP A 28 -3.05 -7.09 -18.32
CA ASP A 28 -3.05 -8.02 -17.19
C ASP A 28 -1.59 -8.38 -16.87
N SER A 29 -0.85 -7.45 -16.28
CA SER A 29 0.27 -7.78 -15.43
C SER A 29 -0.35 -8.30 -14.13
N GLU A 30 -0.53 -9.61 -14.09
CA GLU A 30 -0.49 -10.38 -12.86
C GLU A 30 0.74 -9.97 -12.04
N THR A 31 0.59 -8.91 -11.26
CA THR A 31 1.24 -8.77 -9.97
C THR A 31 0.22 -8.15 -9.07
N ARG A 32 -0.63 -9.06 -8.56
CA ARG A 32 -1.12 -9.08 -7.18
C ARG A 32 -1.45 -7.70 -6.66
N MET A 33 -2.76 -7.43 -6.58
CA MET A 33 -3.39 -6.63 -5.52
C MET A 33 -2.32 -6.12 -4.56
N SER A 34 -1.76 -4.95 -4.85
CA SER A 34 -1.07 -4.22 -3.80
C SER A 34 -2.23 -3.59 -3.05
N SER A 35 -2.97 -4.45 -2.34
CA SER A 35 -3.61 -4.04 -1.11
C SER A 35 -2.51 -3.23 -0.44
N CYS A 36 -2.74 -1.92 -0.28
CA CYS A 36 -2.00 -1.15 0.69
C CYS A 36 -1.79 -2.10 1.86
N PRO A 37 -0.55 -2.35 2.34
CA PRO A 37 -0.39 -3.24 3.47
C PRO A 37 -1.31 -2.66 4.52
N GLU A 38 -2.43 -3.33 4.75
CA GLU A 38 -3.29 -3.04 5.86
C GLU A 38 -2.30 -3.24 6.98
N GLN A 39 -1.92 -2.14 7.63
CA GLN A 39 -0.94 -2.18 8.70
C GLN A 39 -1.67 -2.86 9.84
N GLU A 40 -1.80 -4.18 9.75
CA GLU A 40 -2.09 -5.06 10.85
C GLU A 40 -1.11 -4.61 11.94
N PRO A 41 -1.63 -4.10 13.06
CA PRO A 41 -0.78 -3.53 14.10
C PRO A 41 0.28 -4.58 14.42
N PRO A 42 1.58 -4.22 14.36
CA PRO A 42 2.64 -5.14 14.71
C PRO A 42 2.27 -5.80 16.03
N THR A 43 2.28 -7.14 16.06
CA THR A 43 1.90 -7.92 17.25
C THR A 43 2.74 -7.58 18.48
N GLU A 44 3.84 -6.84 18.31
CA GLU A 44 4.68 -6.31 19.38
C GLU A 44 5.04 -4.83 19.11
N PRO A 45 4.95 -3.94 20.12
CA PRO A 45 5.43 -2.57 20.01
C PRO A 45 6.93 -2.54 19.72
N ARG A 46 7.38 -1.82 18.69
CA ARG A 46 8.81 -1.66 18.41
C ARG A 46 9.44 -0.61 19.33
N GLU A 47 10.73 -0.74 19.65
CA GLU A 47 11.46 0.33 20.32
C GLU A 47 11.54 1.56 19.40
N ALA A 48 11.50 2.75 20.02
CA ALA A 48 11.65 4.01 19.30
C ALA A 48 13.14 4.24 19.01
N ALA A 49 13.47 4.63 17.78
CA ALA A 49 14.84 4.89 17.32
C ALA A 49 15.38 6.23 17.84
N CYS A 50 15.37 6.43 19.17
CA CYS A 50 15.73 7.72 19.78
C CYS A 50 17.21 8.05 19.68
N GLU A 51 18.05 7.05 19.44
CA GLU A 51 19.48 7.25 19.16
C GLU A 51 19.69 8.04 17.86
N GLU A 52 18.80 7.91 16.88
CA GLU A 52 18.83 8.69 15.63
C GLU A 52 18.47 10.17 15.87
N TYR A 53 17.63 10.45 16.88
CA TYR A 53 17.11 11.79 17.20
C TYR A 53 17.81 12.47 18.38
N GLY A 54 18.98 11.99 18.80
CA GLY A 54 19.71 12.44 19.99
C GLY A 54 20.12 13.92 20.03
N GLY A 55 20.02 14.64 18.91
CA GLY A 55 20.32 16.07 18.81
C GLY A 55 19.19 17.02 19.20
N GLY A 56 18.03 16.51 19.64
CA GLY A 56 16.87 17.33 20.06
C GLY A 56 16.23 18.17 18.94
N THR A 57 16.70 18.02 17.70
CA THR A 57 16.21 18.71 16.52
C THR A 57 15.34 17.75 15.72
N CYS A 58 14.02 17.94 15.79
CA CYS A 58 13.07 17.17 14.99
C CYS A 58 12.77 17.88 13.68
N THR A 59 12.66 17.13 12.59
CA THR A 59 12.11 17.66 11.33
C THR A 59 10.64 18.04 11.53
N LYS A 60 10.18 19.03 10.76
CA LYS A 60 8.76 19.43 10.74
C LYS A 60 7.90 18.54 9.82
N GLN A 61 8.45 17.42 9.37
CA GLN A 61 7.71 16.43 8.60
C GLN A 61 6.60 15.85 9.48
N PHE A 62 5.42 15.59 8.91
CA PHE A 62 4.33 14.96 9.65
C PHE A 62 4.28 13.47 9.32
N ASP A 63 4.80 12.66 10.25
CA ASP A 63 4.84 11.20 10.16
C ASP A 63 4.31 10.62 11.48
N PRO A 64 2.98 10.61 11.67
CA PRO A 64 2.39 10.27 12.96
C PRO A 64 2.71 8.82 13.35
N VAL A 65 2.94 8.60 14.64
CA VAL A 65 3.13 7.27 15.22
C VAL A 65 2.28 7.10 16.47
N CYS A 66 1.71 5.91 16.63
CA CYS A 66 0.98 5.55 17.83
C CYS A 66 1.98 5.02 18.87
N GLY A 67 2.03 5.65 20.03
CA GLY A 67 2.80 5.19 21.18
C GLY A 67 2.11 4.02 21.87
N SER A 68 2.89 3.20 22.57
CA SER A 68 2.40 2.13 23.45
C SER A 68 1.61 2.68 24.65
N ASP A 69 1.65 3.99 24.89
CA ASP A 69 0.83 4.69 25.87
C ASP A 69 -0.54 5.12 25.31
N GLY A 70 -0.86 4.74 24.08
CA GLY A 70 -2.10 5.09 23.40
C GLY A 70 -2.15 6.53 22.90
N LYS A 71 -1.02 7.25 22.88
CA LYS A 71 -0.96 8.62 22.36
C LYS A 71 -0.39 8.66 20.95
N THR A 72 -0.99 9.50 20.12
CA THR A 72 -0.43 9.81 18.81
C THR A 72 0.64 10.88 18.95
N TYR A 73 1.81 10.61 18.40
CA TYR A 73 2.94 11.54 18.31
C TYR A 73 3.09 11.99 16.86
N SER A 74 3.26 13.28 16.61
CA SER A 74 3.36 13.83 15.25
C SER A 74 4.54 13.28 14.44
N THR A 75 5.62 12.89 15.13
CA THR A 75 6.77 12.18 14.59
C THR A 75 7.38 11.28 15.65
N GLU A 76 8.17 10.30 15.22
CA GLU A 76 8.98 9.46 16.13
C GLU A 76 9.97 10.28 16.95
N CYS A 77 10.51 11.37 16.39
CA CYS A 77 11.37 12.30 17.13
C CYS A 77 10.66 12.96 18.32
N VAL A 78 9.40 13.37 18.16
CA VAL A 78 8.61 13.97 19.26
C VAL A 78 8.34 12.93 20.36
N LEU A 79 8.10 11.68 19.97
CA LEU A 79 7.99 10.56 20.92
C LEU A 79 9.30 10.40 21.71
N CYS A 80 10.44 10.43 21.03
CA CYS A 80 11.75 10.34 21.65
C CYS A 80 12.07 11.51 22.59
N GLN A 81 11.72 12.73 22.22
CA GLN A 81 11.83 13.90 23.09
C GLN A 81 11.00 13.74 24.37
N GLN A 82 9.83 13.10 24.25
CA GLN A 82 9.00 12.80 25.41
C GLN A 82 9.60 11.68 26.27
N ASN A 83 10.28 10.70 25.64
CA ASN A 83 11.01 9.65 26.33
C ASN A 83 12.21 10.19 27.13
N SER A 84 12.84 11.28 26.68
CA SER A 84 13.93 11.95 27.41
C SER A 84 13.54 12.40 28.84
N LYS A 85 12.24 12.56 29.14
CA LYS A 85 11.72 12.91 30.48
C LYS A 85 11.44 11.69 31.38
N LYS A 86 12.17 10.57 31.18
CA LYS A 86 11.97 9.27 31.86
C LYS A 86 10.69 8.53 31.46
N LYS A 87 10.21 8.72 30.23
CA LYS A 87 9.16 7.86 29.68
C LYS A 87 9.80 6.84 28.75
N HIS A 88 9.36 5.59 28.79
CA HIS A 88 9.85 4.55 27.88
C HIS A 88 8.69 4.11 26.98
N VAL A 89 8.21 5.06 26.16
CA VAL A 89 7.12 4.80 25.22
C VAL A 89 7.70 4.09 24.00
N ARG A 90 7.14 2.92 23.69
CA ARG A 90 7.45 2.16 22.48
C ARG A 90 6.51 2.62 21.36
N VAL A 91 6.87 2.36 20.11
CA VAL A 91 5.97 2.63 18.97
C VAL A 91 5.10 1.40 18.77
N ALA A 92 3.79 1.52 18.98
CA ALA A 92 2.84 0.46 18.70
C ALA A 92 2.73 0.23 17.19
N PHE A 93 2.42 1.28 16.42
CA PHE A 93 2.34 1.24 14.96
C PHE A 93 2.54 2.63 14.36
N LYS A 94 2.81 2.68 13.05
CA LYS A 94 2.89 3.94 12.29
C LYS A 94 1.47 4.42 11.98
N GLY A 95 1.16 5.68 12.26
CA GLY A 95 -0.18 6.25 12.11
C GLY A 95 -0.73 6.85 13.41
N LEU A 96 -2.01 7.19 13.40
CA LEU A 96 -2.72 7.69 14.58
C LEU A 96 -3.24 6.54 15.44
N CYS A 97 -3.18 6.69 16.76
CA CYS A 97 -3.86 5.77 17.67
C CYS A 97 -5.39 5.82 17.49
N PRO A 98 -6.11 4.69 17.60
CA PRO A 98 -7.56 4.70 17.74
C PRO A 98 -7.96 5.39 19.05
N SER A 99 -9.03 6.18 19.01
CA SER A 99 -9.58 6.97 20.12
C SER A 99 -10.63 6.23 20.94
#